data_AF-A0A3C0ZS47-F1
#
_entry.id   AF-A0A3C0ZS47-F1
#
_cell.length_a   1.000
_cell.length_b   1.000
_cell.length_c   1.000
_cell.angle_alpha   90.00
_cell.angle_beta   90.00
_cell.angle_gamma   90.00
#
_symmetry.space_group_name_H-M   'P 1'
#
loop_
_entity.id
_entity.type
_entity.pdbx_description
1 polymer ?
#
loop_
_entity_poly.entity_id
_entity_poly.type
_entity_poly.pdbx_seq_one_letter_code
_entity_poly.pdbx_strand_id
1 'polypeptide(L)' 'EKWPQYEQAVDEMLQKTNTSFAPWYILESNDKKYARIKALRIVVEALKKAVEKK' A
#
# COMPACT_ATOMS: atom_id res chain seq x y z
N GLU A 1 -2.06 19.51 -17.52
CA GLU A 1 -2.22 18.77 -16.25
C GLU A 1 -2.36 17.28 -16.56
N LYS A 2 -1.79 16.39 -15.73
CA LYS A 2 -1.81 14.93 -15.97
C LYS A 2 -2.56 14.15 -14.88
N TRP A 3 -3.21 14.84 -13.95
CA TRP A 3 -3.87 14.20 -12.82
C TRP A 3 -4.84 13.08 -13.23
N PRO A 4 -5.75 13.27 -14.21
CA PRO A 4 -6.68 12.21 -14.61
C PRO A 4 -5.98 10.97 -15.19
N GLN A 5 -4.84 11.18 -15.87
CA GLN A 5 -4.06 10.09 -16.45
C GLN A 5 -3.38 9.24 -15.37
N TYR A 6 -2.90 9.87 -14.29
CA TYR A 6 -2.32 9.17 -13.15
C TYR A 6 -3.37 8.42 -12.33
N GLU A 7 -4.55 9.00 -12.14
CA GLU A 7 -5.67 8.34 -11.46
C GLU A 7 -6.05 7.04 -12.18
N GLN A 8 -6.27 7.10 -13.50
CA GLN A 8 -6.55 5.93 -14.32
C GLN A 8 -5.42 4.89 -14.27
N ALA A 9 -4.15 5.33 -14.35
CA ALA A 9 -3.01 4.42 -14.31
C ALA A 9 -2.86 3.71 -12.94
N VAL A 10 -3.14 4.41 -11.84
CA VAL A 10 -3.12 3.83 -10.49
C VAL A 10 -4.22 2.80 -10.32
N ASP A 11 -5.44 3.10 -10.79
CA ASP A 11 -6.56 2.15 -10.75
C ASP A 11 -6.24 0.87 -11.53
N GLU A 12 -5.72 1.00 -12.75
CA GLU A 12 -5.31 -0.14 -13.58
C GLU A 12 -4.19 -0.96 -12.90
N MET A 13 -3.19 -0.28 -12.34
CA MET A 13 -2.10 -0.93 -11.60
C MET A 13 -2.65 -1.75 -10.41
N LEU A 14 -3.53 -1.16 -9.60
CA LEU A 14 -4.13 -1.83 -8.45
C LEU A 14 -4.96 -3.04 -8.88
N GLN A 15 -5.79 -2.90 -9.92
CA GLN A 15 -6.59 -4.01 -10.45
C GLN A 15 -5.73 -5.19 -10.94
N LYS A 16 -4.61 -4.90 -11.62
CA LYS A 16 -3.79 -5.93 -12.26
C LYS A 16 -2.73 -6.54 -11.35
N THR A 17 -2.26 -5.81 -10.33
CA THR A 17 -1.06 -6.20 -9.57
C THR A 17 -1.28 -6.37 -8.08
N ASN A 18 -2.46 -6.03 -7.54
CA ASN A 18 -2.80 -6.31 -6.15
C ASN A 18 -3.10 -7.80 -5.96
N THR A 19 -2.13 -8.56 -5.47
CA THR A 19 -2.24 -10.02 -5.33
C THR A 19 -2.20 -10.46 -3.86
N SER A 20 -2.67 -11.67 -3.58
CA SER A 20 -2.71 -12.20 -2.20
C SER A 20 -1.32 -12.40 -1.58
N PHE A 21 -0.29 -12.68 -2.40
CA PHE A 21 1.09 -12.84 -1.94
C PHE A 21 1.88 -11.53 -1.94
N ALA A 22 1.46 -10.52 -2.71
CA ALA A 22 2.05 -9.19 -2.78
C ALA A 22 0.95 -8.11 -2.86
N PRO A 23 0.30 -7.77 -1.73
CA PRO A 23 -0.79 -6.81 -1.72
C PRO A 23 -0.28 -5.36 -1.76
N TRP A 24 -1.04 -4.50 -2.44
CA TRP A 24 -0.93 -3.05 -2.36
C TRP A 24 -1.73 -2.50 -1.18
N TYR A 25 -1.20 -1.48 -0.50
CA TYR A 25 -1.89 -0.78 0.59
C TYR A 25 -2.04 0.70 0.26
N ILE A 26 -3.28 1.20 0.26
CA ILE A 26 -3.58 2.62 0.07
C ILE A 26 -3.40 3.36 1.41
N LEU A 27 -2.63 4.46 1.39
CA LEU A 27 -2.34 5.29 2.56
C LEU A 27 -3.01 6.66 2.41
N GLU A 28 -3.95 6.96 3.28
CA GLU A 28 -4.64 8.26 3.34
C GLU A 28 -3.66 9.32 3.85
N SER A 29 -2.99 10.00 2.91
CA SER A 29 -1.80 10.80 3.20
C SER A 29 -2.06 12.29 3.41
N ASN A 30 -3.33 12.70 3.50
CA ASN A 30 -3.71 14.07 3.83
C ASN A 30 -3.19 14.47 5.22
N ASP A 31 -3.27 13.57 6.22
CA ASP A 31 -2.52 13.69 7.47
C ASP A 31 -1.21 12.89 7.39
N LYS A 32 -0.09 13.62 7.30
CA LYS A 32 1.26 13.04 7.18
C LYS A 32 1.67 12.21 8.41
N LYS A 33 1.28 12.60 9.62
CA LYS A 33 1.66 11.88 10.84
C LYS A 33 0.93 10.55 10.88
N TYR A 34 -0.36 10.56 10.59
CA TYR A 34 -1.17 9.35 10.48
C TYR A 34 -0.60 8.39 9.42
N ALA A 35 -0.34 8.87 8.21
CA ALA A 35 0.15 8.04 7.11
C ALA A 35 1.48 7.34 7.43
N ARG A 36 2.42 8.05 8.08
CA ARG A 36 3.70 7.48 8.52
C ARG A 36 3.51 6.34 9.52
N ILE A 37 2.63 6.53 10.51
CA ILE A 37 2.33 5.50 11.50
C ILE A 37 1.66 4.29 10.84
N LYS A 38 0.69 4.51 9.94
CA LYS A 38 0.02 3.44 9.19
C LYS A 38 1.02 2.62 8.36
N ALA A 39 1.92 3.29 7.63
CA ALA A 39 2.96 2.64 6.84
C ALA A 39 3.88 1.75 7.70
N LEU A 40 4.41 2.28 8.81
CA LEU A 40 5.29 1.53 9.70
C LEU A 40 4.59 0.31 10.31
N ARG A 41 3.31 0.45 10.70
CA ARG A 41 2.51 -0.68 11.21
C ARG A 41 2.38 -1.80 10.16
N ILE A 42 2.07 -1.46 8.92
CA ILE A 42 1.94 -2.45 7.83
C ILE A 42 3.25 -3.23 7.64
N VAL A 43 4.39 -2.53 7.62
CA VAL A 43 5.71 -3.17 7.46
C VAL A 43 6.01 -4.11 8.64
N VAL A 44 5.81 -3.65 9.87
CA VAL A 44 6.06 -4.46 11.08
C VAL A 44 5.20 -5.72 11.08
N GLU A 45 3.91 -5.61 10.75
CA GLU A 45 3.01 -6.77 10.70
C GLU A 45 3.39 -7.76 9.59
N ALA A 46 3.84 -7.27 8.42
CA ALA A 46 4.35 -8.13 7.36
C ALA A 46 5.60 -8.90 7.80
N LEU A 47 6.54 -8.23 8.49
CA LEU A 47 7.75 -8.86 9.03
C LEU A 47 7.44 -9.91 10.10
N LYS A 48 6.55 -9.60 11.06
CA LYS A 48 6.12 -10.56 12.08
C LYS A 48 5.56 -11.83 11.45
N LYS A 49 4.61 -11.69 10.51
CA LYS A 49 4.04 -12.83 9.79
C LYS A 49 5.09 -13.65 9.04
N ALA A 50 6.11 -13.01 8.48
CA ALA A 50 7.19 -13.70 7.79
C ALA A 50 8.11 -14.48 8.74
N VAL A 51 8.35 -13.94 9.94
CA VAL A 51 9.13 -14.62 11.00
C VAL A 51 8.35 -15.78 11.61
N GLU A 52 7.05 -15.62 11.88
CA GLU A 52 6.19 -16.66 12.46
C GLU A 52 5.93 -17.84 11.52
N LYS A 53 6.01 -17.62 10.20
CA LYS A 53 5.88 -18.68 9.18
C LYS A 53 7.14 -19.54 9.03
N LYS A 54 8.25 -19.16 9.65
CA LYS A 54 9.55 -19.83 9.57
C LYS A 54 9.72 -20.82 10.71
#